data_AF-A0A6I7WR38-F1
#
_entry.id   AF-A0A6I7WR38-F1
#
_cell.length_a   1.000
_cell.length_b   1.000
_cell.length_c   1.000
_cell.angle_alpha   90.00
_cell.angle_beta   90.00
_cell.angle_gamma   90.00
#
_symmetry.space_group_name_H-M   'P 1'
#
loop_
_entity.id
_entity.type
_entity.pdbx_description
1 polymer ?
#
loop_
_entity_poly.entity_id
_entity_poly.type
_entity_poly.pdbx_seq_one_letter_code
_entity_poly.pdbx_strand_id
1 'polypeptide(L)'
;MSKKSLIDKDGEVRELTEDDFKKFRPISEEKPALLAKIKKGIGERGRQKSPTKVPISIRVSPEVAEYFRSAGKGWQGRVDHVLKEYVAHHK
;
A
#
# COMPACT_ATOMS: atom_id res chain seq x y z
N MET A 1 -49.20 -6.72 -8.63
CA MET A 1 -48.21 -7.80 -8.36
C MET A 1 -47.39 -7.39 -7.14
N SER A 2 -47.57 -8.06 -6.00
CA SER A 2 -46.81 -7.78 -4.79
C SER A 2 -45.33 -8.10 -5.04
N LYS A 3 -44.45 -7.11 -4.95
CA LYS A 3 -43.01 -7.29 -5.18
C LYS A 3 -42.44 -8.08 -4.00
N LYS A 4 -42.02 -9.33 -4.25
CA LYS A 4 -41.21 -10.09 -3.29
C LYS A 4 -39.97 -9.26 -2.93
N SER A 5 -39.65 -9.23 -1.63
CA SER A 5 -38.40 -8.62 -1.14
C SER A 5 -37.20 -9.15 -1.93
N LEU A 6 -36.18 -8.31 -2.10
CA LEU A 6 -34.94 -8.71 -2.77
C LEU A 6 -34.16 -9.73 -1.92
N ILE A 7 -34.29 -9.65 -0.60
CA ILE A 7 -33.61 -10.50 0.38
C ILE A 7 -34.67 -11.28 1.17
N ASP A 8 -34.43 -12.57 1.38
CA ASP A 8 -35.28 -13.42 2.23
C ASP A 8 -34.86 -13.38 3.72
N LYS A 9 -35.46 -14.25 4.55
CA LYS A 9 -35.18 -14.28 6.00
C LYS A 9 -33.83 -14.88 6.34
N ASP A 10 -33.27 -15.69 5.44
CA ASP A 10 -31.98 -16.34 5.59
C ASP A 10 -30.84 -15.45 5.07
N GLY A 11 -31.19 -14.33 4.43
CA GLY A 11 -30.25 -13.33 3.91
C GLY A 11 -29.87 -13.55 2.44
N GLU A 12 -30.52 -14.50 1.77
CA GLU A 12 -30.22 -14.83 0.38
C GLU A 12 -30.91 -13.85 -0.57
N VAL A 13 -30.19 -13.50 -1.64
CA VAL A 13 -30.65 -12.58 -2.67
C VAL A 13 -31.39 -13.37 -3.73
N ARG A 14 -32.66 -13.04 -3.99
CA ARG A 14 -33.40 -13.67 -5.09
C ARG A 14 -32.78 -13.32 -6.45
N GLU A 15 -33.08 -14.14 -7.46
CA GLU A 15 -32.70 -13.86 -8.84
C GLU A 15 -33.12 -12.44 -9.28
N LEU A 16 -32.17 -11.73 -9.90
CA LEU A 16 -32.37 -10.37 -10.39
C LEU A 16 -33.20 -10.41 -11.67
N THR A 17 -34.23 -9.56 -11.73
CA THR A 17 -35.09 -9.43 -12.91
C THR A 17 -34.71 -8.19 -13.72
N GLU A 18 -35.20 -8.10 -14.97
CA GLU A 18 -35.01 -6.92 -15.82
C GLU A 18 -35.43 -5.62 -15.14
N ASP A 19 -36.47 -5.66 -14.31
CA ASP A 19 -36.94 -4.49 -13.56
C ASP A 19 -36.01 -4.06 -12.43
N ASP A 20 -35.11 -4.92 -11.97
CA ASP A 20 -34.07 -4.57 -11.01
C ASP A 20 -32.90 -3.87 -11.71
N PHE A 21 -32.51 -4.35 -12.90
CA PHE A 21 -31.48 -3.70 -13.72
C PHE A 21 -31.86 -2.27 -14.14
N LYS A 22 -33.15 -2.01 -14.43
CA LYS A 22 -33.65 -0.66 -14.75
C LYS A 22 -33.46 0.35 -13.61
N LYS A 23 -33.26 -0.11 -12.37
CA LYS A 23 -33.03 0.76 -11.20
C LYS A 23 -31.55 1.05 -10.97
N PHE A 24 -30.64 0.38 -11.67
CA PHE A 24 -29.21 0.60 -11.48
C PHE A 24 -28.83 1.98 -11.99
N ARG A 25 -28.06 2.70 -11.18
CA ARG A 25 -27.59 4.05 -11.46
C ARG A 25 -26.10 4.15 -11.22
N PRO A 26 -25.39 5.00 -11.97
CA PRO A 26 -23.99 5.27 -11.73
C PRO A 26 -23.73 5.72 -10.29
N ILE A 27 -22.65 5.22 -9.68
CA ILE A 27 -22.25 5.60 -8.32
C ILE A 27 -21.95 7.11 -8.20
N SER A 28 -21.61 7.77 -9.32
CA SER A 28 -21.45 9.22 -9.41
C SER A 28 -22.74 9.98 -9.12
N GLU A 29 -23.90 9.41 -9.44
CA GLU A 29 -25.21 10.03 -9.24
C GLU A 29 -25.76 9.72 -7.85
N GLU A 30 -25.66 8.47 -7.41
CA GLU A 30 -26.22 8.03 -6.13
C GLU A 30 -25.35 8.42 -4.93
N LYS A 31 -24.02 8.33 -5.05
CA LYS A 31 -23.07 8.59 -3.94
C LYS A 31 -21.81 9.32 -4.41
N PRO A 32 -21.94 10.59 -4.84
CA PRO A 32 -20.80 11.38 -5.32
C PRO A 32 -19.67 11.53 -4.29
N ALA A 33 -20.01 11.66 -3.01
CA ALA A 33 -19.02 11.77 -1.93
C ALA A 33 -18.17 10.50 -1.75
N LEU A 34 -18.76 9.32 -1.98
CA LEU A 34 -18.04 8.05 -1.90
C LEU A 34 -17.12 7.87 -3.11
N LEU A 35 -17.60 8.19 -4.31
CA LEU A 35 -16.78 8.21 -5.53
C LEU A 35 -15.56 9.13 -5.36
N ALA A 36 -15.73 10.32 -4.78
CA ALA A 36 -14.63 11.24 -4.53
C ALA A 36 -13.57 10.66 -3.58
N LYS A 37 -13.99 9.96 -2.51
CA LYS A 37 -13.07 9.26 -1.59
C LYS A 37 -12.31 8.13 -2.28
N ILE A 38 -12.99 7.32 -3.08
CA ILE A 38 -12.38 6.22 -3.83
C ILE A 38 -11.35 6.77 -4.81
N LYS A 39 -11.71 7.79 -5.60
CA LYS A 39 -10.80 8.44 -6.54
C LYS A 39 -9.57 9.05 -5.85
N LYS A 40 -9.74 9.62 -4.65
CA LYS A 40 -8.62 10.16 -3.87
C LYS A 40 -7.64 9.07 -3.41
N GLY A 41 -8.15 7.88 -3.03
CA GLY A 41 -7.30 6.77 -2.60
C GLY A 41 -6.61 6.00 -3.74
N ILE A 42 -7.10 6.11 -4.97
CA ILE A 42 -6.47 5.46 -6.14
C ILE A 42 -5.17 6.20 -6.46
N GLY A 43 -4.03 5.54 -6.22
CA GLY A 43 -2.70 6.08 -6.53
C GLY A 43 -2.03 6.83 -5.37
N GLU A 44 -2.73 7.08 -4.26
CA GLU A 44 -2.09 7.56 -3.04
C GLU A 44 -1.24 6.43 -2.44
N ARG A 45 0.08 6.53 -2.59
CA ARG A 45 1.01 5.71 -1.81
C ARG A 45 0.78 6.02 -0.34
N GLY A 46 0.54 4.99 0.47
CA GLY A 46 0.39 5.15 1.92
C GLY A 46 1.60 5.86 2.53
N ARG A 47 1.39 6.48 3.70
CA ARG A 47 2.47 7.12 4.47
C ARG A 47 3.68 6.19 4.56
N GLN A 48 4.87 6.75 4.36
CA GLN A 48 6.11 5.99 4.46
C GLN A 48 6.18 5.33 5.84
N LYS A 49 6.24 3.99 5.88
CA LYS A 49 6.15 3.20 7.11
C LYS A 49 7.39 3.32 8.01
N SER A 50 8.52 3.75 7.47
CA SER A 50 9.79 3.90 8.20
C SER A 50 10.40 5.29 7.99
N PRO A 51 11.12 5.83 8.99
CA PRO A 51 11.91 7.03 8.83
C PRO A 51 12.84 6.92 7.61
N THR A 52 12.98 8.02 6.87
CA THR A 52 13.91 8.09 5.73
C THR A 52 15.34 7.89 6.22
N LYS A 53 16.13 7.10 5.48
CA LYS A 53 17.58 7.03 5.70
C LYS A 53 18.18 8.41 5.44
N VAL A 54 19.06 8.85 6.32
CA VAL A 54 19.80 10.12 6.15
C VAL A 54 21.03 9.84 5.29
N PRO A 55 21.21 10.50 4.14
CA PRO A 55 22.41 10.34 3.34
C PRO A 55 23.59 10.98 4.08
N ILE A 56 24.63 10.19 4.35
CA ILE A 56 25.89 10.65 4.92
C ILE A 56 27.01 10.46 3.89
N SER A 57 27.89 11.47 3.77
CA SER A 57 29.09 11.37 2.95
C SER A 57 30.28 11.07 3.85
N ILE A 58 30.82 9.85 3.74
CA ILE A 58 31.99 9.39 4.52
C ILE A 58 33.08 8.91 3.58
N ARG A 59 34.34 9.15 3.97
CA ARG A 59 35.50 8.52 3.31
C ARG A 59 35.87 7.26 4.08
N VAL A 60 36.09 6.17 3.36
CA VAL A 60 36.51 4.86 3.90
C VAL A 60 37.80 4.42 3.22
N SER A 61 38.54 3.49 3.82
CA SER A 61 39.72 2.92 3.18
C SER A 61 39.35 2.15 1.90
N PRO A 62 40.28 2.04 0.92
CA PRO A 62 40.01 1.34 -0.34
C PRO A 62 39.56 -0.10 -0.14
N GLU A 63 40.20 -0.83 0.77
CA GLU A 63 39.87 -2.22 1.12
C GLU A 63 38.41 -2.40 1.58
N VAL A 64 37.88 -1.45 2.37
CA VAL A 64 36.51 -1.46 2.87
C VAL A 64 35.55 -1.17 1.71
N ALA A 65 35.86 -0.19 0.87
CA ALA A 65 35.05 0.12 -0.30
C ALA A 65 34.98 -1.06 -1.27
N GLU A 66 36.11 -1.72 -1.55
CA GLU A 66 36.20 -2.88 -2.43
C GLU A 66 35.44 -4.07 -1.85
N TYR A 67 35.65 -4.40 -0.57
CA TYR A 67 34.95 -5.49 0.10
C TYR A 67 33.42 -5.36 -0.04
N PHE A 68 32.85 -4.21 0.35
CA PHE A 68 31.41 -4.05 0.27
C PHE A 68 30.92 -3.99 -1.19
N ARG A 69 31.62 -3.31 -2.10
CA ARG A 69 31.21 -3.26 -3.52
C ARG A 69 31.25 -4.63 -4.20
N SER A 70 32.23 -5.47 -3.88
CA SER A 70 32.35 -6.85 -4.41
C SER A 70 31.13 -7.71 -4.08
N ALA A 71 30.44 -7.35 -2.99
CA ALA A 71 29.27 -8.02 -2.47
C ALA A 71 28.01 -7.81 -3.37
N GLY A 72 28.07 -6.92 -4.36
CA GLY A 72 27.06 -6.74 -5.40
C GLY A 72 25.85 -5.91 -4.97
N LYS A 73 24.67 -6.23 -5.53
CA LYS A 73 23.42 -5.49 -5.25
C LYS A 73 23.14 -5.47 -3.74
N GLY A 74 22.86 -4.27 -3.22
CA GLY A 74 22.56 -4.08 -1.80
C GLY A 74 23.77 -3.85 -0.89
N TRP A 75 24.98 -3.63 -1.44
CA TRP A 75 26.18 -3.37 -0.63
C TRP A 75 26.02 -2.20 0.35
N GLN A 76 25.36 -1.11 -0.04
CA GLN A 76 25.08 0.03 0.87
C GLN A 76 24.21 -0.39 2.06
N GLY A 77 23.29 -1.34 1.87
CA GLY A 77 22.48 -1.90 2.94
C GLY A 77 23.28 -2.75 3.91
N ARG A 78 24.32 -3.45 3.43
CA ARG A 78 25.25 -4.21 4.29
C ARG A 78 26.13 -3.28 5.12
N VAL A 79 26.60 -2.18 4.54
CA VAL A 79 27.29 -1.12 5.30
C VAL A 79 26.40 -0.58 6.42
N ASP A 80 25.13 -0.25 6.11
CA ASP A 80 24.15 0.19 7.11
C ASP A 80 23.93 -0.85 8.23
N HIS A 81 23.95 -2.15 7.92
CA HIS A 81 23.85 -3.20 8.92
C HIS A 81 25.05 -3.21 9.88
N VAL A 82 26.27 -3.18 9.34
CA VAL A 82 27.50 -3.17 10.16
C VAL A 82 27.55 -1.93 11.05
N LEU A 83 27.15 -0.75 10.54
CA LEU A 83 27.07 0.47 11.33
C LEU A 83 26.03 0.36 12.47
N LYS A 84 24.89 -0.29 12.21
CA LYS A 84 23.89 -0.55 13.26
C LYS A 84 24.40 -1.51 14.32
N GLU A 85 25.08 -2.58 13.92
CA GLU A 85 25.70 -3.51 14.87
C GLU A 85 26.73 -2.79 15.73
N TYR A 86 27.59 -1.97 15.15
CA TYR A 86 28.55 -1.16 15.91
C TYR A 86 27.84 -0.28 16.95
N VAL A 87 26.79 0.45 16.53
CA VAL A 87 25.98 1.28 17.45
C VAL A 87 25.30 0.44 18.52
N ALA A 88 24.79 -0.75 18.21
CA ALA A 88 24.13 -1.61 19.19
C ALA A 88 25.09 -2.13 20.29
N HIS A 89 26.35 -2.37 19.94
CA HIS A 89 27.36 -2.90 20.88
C HIS A 89 28.12 -1.82 21.67
N HIS A 90 28.08 -0.57 21.23
CA HIS A 90 28.87 0.54 21.81
C HIS A 90 28.00 1.69 22.32
N LYS A 91 26.72 1.42 22.55
CA LYS A 91 25.76 2.37 23.13
C LYS A 91 25.59 2.14 24.61
#